data_AF-A0A357D7Z1-F1
#
_entry.id   AF-A0A357D7Z1-F1
#
_cell.length_a   1.000
_cell.length_b   1.000
_cell.length_c   1.000
_cell.angle_alpha   90.00
_cell.angle_beta   90.00
_cell.angle_gamma   90.00
#
_symmetry.space_group_name_H-M   'P 1'
#
loop_
_entity.id
_entity.type
_entity.pdbx_description
1 polymer ?
#
loop_
_entity_poly.entity_id
_entity_poly.type
_entity_poly.pdbx_seq_one_letter_code
_entity_poly.pdbx_strand_id
1 'polypeptide(L)'
;EATADTSAVVLQAAQSLIGRVDVIYVPTDNTVVSAFSSVLKVSEENKIPIIAGEENLVSQGALATVGVNYYRLGRQTAEMALRIINGETKPETMPIESQKDNELVINVDAAEAMGITIPEDLMAKATMVHNQ
;
A
#
# COMPACT_ATOMS: atom_id res chain seq x y z
N GLU A 1 7.15 -12.49 10.53
CA GLU A 1 6.17 -11.61 11.19
C GLU A 1 6.81 -11.00 12.45
N ALA A 2 6.45 -9.75 12.76
CA ALA A 2 6.84 -9.04 13.97
C ALA A 2 5.66 -8.17 14.44
N THR A 3 5.36 -8.18 15.74
CA THR A 3 4.22 -7.47 16.30
C THR A 3 4.58 -6.03 16.66
N ALA A 4 3.73 -5.09 16.27
CA ALA A 4 3.76 -3.70 16.72
C ALA A 4 2.35 -3.27 17.11
N ASP A 5 2.11 -3.12 18.40
CA ASP A 5 0.82 -2.69 18.97
C ASP A 5 0.67 -1.17 19.02
N THR A 6 1.76 -0.43 18.88
CA THR A 6 1.80 1.03 18.79
C THR A 6 2.77 1.50 17.71
N SER A 7 2.56 2.71 17.19
CA SER A 7 3.45 3.32 16.20
C SER A 7 4.88 3.51 16.71
N ALA A 8 5.04 3.69 18.03
CA ALA A 8 6.34 3.89 18.68
C ALA A 8 7.26 2.67 18.59
N VAL A 9 6.71 1.45 18.50
CA VAL A 9 7.50 0.21 18.46
C VAL A 9 7.68 -0.34 17.03
N VAL A 10 7.10 0.31 16.02
CA VAL A 10 7.18 -0.13 14.61
C VAL A 10 8.63 -0.20 14.12
N LEU A 11 9.49 0.75 14.50
CA LEU A 11 10.91 0.72 14.14
C LEU A 11 11.60 -0.54 14.68
N GLN A 12 11.40 -0.85 15.96
CA GLN A 12 11.98 -2.04 16.58
C GLN A 12 11.43 -3.33 15.95
N ALA A 13 10.12 -3.36 15.64
CA ALA A 13 9.50 -4.49 14.96
C ALA A 13 10.11 -4.70 13.56
N ALA A 14 10.28 -3.63 12.77
CA ALA A 14 10.92 -3.69 11.45
C ALA A 14 12.38 -4.16 11.55
N GLN A 15 13.16 -3.61 12.48
CA GLN A 15 14.55 -4.04 12.73
C GLN A 15 14.63 -5.53 13.09
N SER A 16 13.65 -6.05 13.83
CA SER A 16 13.62 -7.46 14.19
C SER A 16 13.44 -8.40 12.99
N LEU A 17 13.06 -7.90 11.81
CA LEU A 17 12.90 -8.68 10.58
C LEU A 17 14.19 -8.81 9.77
N ILE A 18 15.22 -8.00 10.07
CA ILE A 18 16.50 -8.02 9.34
C ILE A 18 17.11 -9.43 9.40
N GLY A 19 17.49 -9.95 8.24
CA GLY A 19 18.07 -11.29 8.10
C GLY A 19 17.09 -12.46 8.32
N ARG A 20 15.80 -12.17 8.55
CA ARG A 20 14.75 -13.18 8.75
C ARG A 20 13.71 -13.22 7.64
N VAL A 21 13.68 -12.20 6.78
CA VAL A 21 12.72 -12.09 5.68
C VAL A 21 13.42 -11.56 4.43
N ASP A 22 12.91 -11.98 3.27
CA ASP A 22 13.32 -11.46 1.96
C ASP A 22 12.49 -10.24 1.54
N VAL A 23 11.31 -10.05 2.13
CA VAL A 23 10.36 -8.99 1.81
C VAL A 23 9.53 -8.64 3.04
N ILE A 24 9.16 -7.37 3.16
CA ILE A 24 8.19 -6.88 4.16
C ILE A 24 6.86 -6.63 3.46
N TYR A 25 5.78 -7.20 4.00
CA TYR A 25 4.43 -6.82 3.60
C TYR A 25 3.83 -5.88 4.64
N VAL A 26 3.39 -4.70 4.19
CA VAL A 26 2.68 -3.72 5.02
C VAL A 26 1.20 -3.76 4.62
N PRO A 27 0.32 -4.38 5.42
CA PRO A 27 -1.12 -4.35 5.15
C PRO A 27 -1.71 -2.95 5.34
N THR A 28 -3.01 -2.78 5.10
CA THR A 28 -3.77 -1.56 5.41
C THR A 28 -4.00 -1.41 6.93
N ASP A 29 -2.91 -1.38 7.69
CA ASP A 29 -2.88 -1.25 9.15
C ASP A 29 -2.50 0.18 9.54
N ASN A 30 -3.41 0.87 10.23
CA ASN A 30 -3.22 2.28 10.59
C ASN A 30 -1.99 2.52 11.49
N THR A 31 -1.64 1.56 12.35
CA THR A 31 -0.49 1.68 13.26
C THR A 31 0.81 1.68 12.47
N VAL A 32 0.97 0.73 11.54
CA VAL A 32 2.16 0.64 10.70
C VAL A 32 2.21 1.76 9.67
N VAL A 33 1.09 2.09 9.02
CA VAL A 33 0.99 3.17 8.02
C VAL A 33 1.39 4.51 8.64
N SER A 34 0.92 4.83 9.85
CA SER A 34 1.27 6.08 10.53
C SER A 34 2.76 6.21 10.89
N ALA A 35 3.48 5.07 10.95
CA ALA A 35 4.92 5.01 11.21
C ALA A 35 5.70 4.44 10.00
N PHE A 36 5.14 4.53 8.79
CA PHE A 36 5.70 3.87 7.60
C PHE A 36 7.14 4.28 7.32
N SER A 37 7.51 5.53 7.56
CA SER A 37 8.89 6.04 7.42
C SER A 37 9.91 5.23 8.24
N SER A 38 9.51 4.65 9.38
CA SER A 38 10.37 3.78 10.18
C SER A 38 10.62 2.43 9.50
N VAL A 39 9.59 1.87 8.86
CA VAL A 39 9.71 0.62 8.09
C VAL A 39 10.56 0.87 6.84
N LEU A 40 10.26 1.95 6.11
CA LEU A 40 10.98 2.35 4.91
C LEU A 40 12.48 2.50 5.17
N LYS A 41 12.85 3.24 6.23
CA LYS A 41 14.25 3.41 6.62
C LYS A 41 14.97 2.08 6.80
N VAL A 42 14.37 1.14 7.54
CA VAL A 42 14.96 -0.19 7.77
C VAL A 42 15.08 -0.96 6.46
N SER A 43 14.06 -0.89 5.62
CA SER A 43 14.03 -1.56 4.31
C SER A 43 15.11 -1.04 3.37
N GLU A 44 15.28 0.28 3.25
CA GLU A 44 16.30 0.89 2.39
C GLU A 44 17.71 0.57 2.89
N GLU A 45 17.98 0.74 4.19
CA GLU A 45 19.29 0.47 4.80
C GLU A 45 19.73 -0.99 4.65
N ASN A 46 18.77 -1.92 4.52
CA ASN A 46 19.03 -3.36 4.47
C ASN A 46 18.65 -4.01 3.13
N LYS A 47 18.24 -3.22 2.14
CA LYS A 47 17.79 -3.69 0.81
C LYS A 47 16.68 -4.75 0.89
N ILE A 48 15.71 -4.55 1.77
CA ILE A 48 14.54 -5.43 1.94
C ILE A 48 13.34 -4.76 1.28
N PRO A 49 12.79 -5.29 0.17
CA PRO A 49 11.65 -4.69 -0.49
C PRO A 49 10.38 -4.65 0.37
N ILE A 50 9.53 -3.65 0.09
CA ILE A 50 8.22 -3.51 0.73
C ILE A 50 7.12 -3.71 -0.30
N ILE A 51 6.20 -4.64 -0.03
CA ILE A 51 4.92 -4.73 -0.73
C ILE A 51 3.85 -4.11 0.17
N ALA A 52 3.09 -3.16 -0.37
CA ALA A 52 2.08 -2.41 0.38
C ALA A 52 0.66 -2.92 0.10
N GLY A 53 -0.24 -2.75 1.07
CA GLY A 53 -1.69 -2.98 0.92
C GLY A 53 -2.45 -1.81 0.29
N GLU A 54 -1.79 -0.67 0.08
CA GLU A 54 -2.39 0.56 -0.44
C GLU A 54 -1.40 1.35 -1.31
N GLU A 55 -1.92 2.03 -2.32
CA GLU A 55 -1.15 2.70 -3.37
C GLU A 55 -0.31 3.89 -2.85
N ASN A 56 -0.80 4.62 -1.84
CA ASN A 56 -0.11 5.77 -1.27
C ASN A 56 1.24 5.43 -0.64
N LEU A 57 1.45 4.19 -0.19
CA LEU A 57 2.75 3.77 0.34
C LEU A 57 3.78 3.52 -0.78
N VAL A 58 3.31 3.16 -1.99
CA VAL A 58 4.18 2.98 -3.16
C VAL A 58 4.81 4.32 -3.54
N SER A 59 4.00 5.39 -3.58
CA SER A 59 4.50 6.76 -3.79
C SER A 59 5.41 7.29 -2.66
N GLN A 60 5.43 6.62 -1.50
CA GLN A 60 6.31 6.96 -0.38
C GLN A 60 7.58 6.11 -0.33
N GLY A 61 7.77 5.15 -1.24
CA GLY A 61 8.99 4.33 -1.33
C GLY A 61 8.77 2.83 -1.17
N ALA A 62 7.54 2.34 -0.99
CA ALA A 62 7.29 0.90 -1.14
C ALA A 62 7.50 0.46 -2.60
N LEU A 63 7.93 -0.79 -2.81
CA LEU A 63 8.23 -1.32 -4.13
C LEU A 63 6.98 -1.44 -5.01
N ALA A 64 5.90 -2.03 -4.49
CA ALA A 64 4.72 -2.31 -5.29
C ALA A 64 3.46 -2.54 -4.46
N THR A 65 2.30 -2.47 -5.13
CA THR A 65 1.00 -2.88 -4.60
C THR A 65 0.07 -3.43 -5.69
N VAL A 66 -0.92 -4.23 -5.29
CA VAL A 66 -2.17 -4.46 -6.06
C VAL A 66 -3.37 -4.02 -5.19
N GLY A 67 -3.13 -3.02 -4.34
CA GLY A 67 -3.93 -2.67 -3.19
C GLY A 67 -4.89 -1.51 -3.44
N VAL A 68 -5.42 -0.99 -2.34
CA VAL A 68 -6.46 0.04 -2.36
C VAL A 68 -5.92 1.36 -2.90
N ASN A 69 -6.69 2.00 -3.77
CA ASN A 69 -6.52 3.39 -4.17
C ASN A 69 -7.63 4.19 -3.50
N TYR A 70 -7.30 4.85 -2.37
CA TYR A 70 -8.31 5.56 -1.57
C TYR A 70 -8.96 6.73 -2.30
N TYR A 71 -8.33 7.29 -3.33
CA TYR A 71 -8.98 8.31 -4.15
C TYR A 71 -10.12 7.70 -4.98
N ARG A 72 -9.88 6.56 -5.63
CA ARG A 72 -10.91 5.83 -6.40
C ARG A 72 -12.01 5.29 -5.48
N LEU A 73 -11.63 4.70 -4.35
CA LEU A 73 -12.59 4.21 -3.35
C LEU A 73 -13.44 5.36 -2.77
N GLY A 74 -12.82 6.51 -2.50
CA GLY A 74 -13.53 7.71 -2.04
C GLY A 74 -14.52 8.25 -3.08
N ARG A 75 -14.16 8.24 -4.37
CA ARG A 75 -15.09 8.60 -5.47
C ARG A 75 -16.27 7.63 -5.58
N GLN A 76 -16.02 6.32 -5.51
CA GLN A 76 -17.08 5.31 -5.50
C GLN A 76 -18.02 5.50 -4.30
N THR A 77 -17.46 5.81 -3.12
CA THR A 77 -18.23 6.12 -1.91
C THR A 77 -19.09 7.39 -2.09
N ALA A 78 -18.58 8.41 -2.79
CA ALA A 78 -19.33 9.62 -3.08
C ALA A 78 -20.51 9.36 -4.04
N GLU A 79 -20.34 8.48 -5.04
CA GLU A 79 -21.44 8.05 -5.91
C GLU A 79 -22.53 7.30 -5.13
N MET A 80 -22.13 6.42 -4.21
CA MET A 80 -23.06 5.76 -3.28
C MET A 80 -23.82 6.79 -2.43
N ALA A 81 -23.12 7.77 -1.86
CA ALA A 81 -23.75 8.83 -1.08
C ALA A 81 -24.75 9.66 -1.91
N LEU A 82 -24.44 9.97 -3.16
CA LEU A 82 -25.32 10.70 -4.06
C LEU A 82 -26.63 9.94 -4.32
N ARG A 83 -26.57 8.61 -4.51
CA ARG A 83 -27.76 7.77 -4.68
C ARG A 83 -28.68 7.81 -3.45
N ILE A 84 -28.10 7.88 -2.24
CA ILE A 84 -28.87 8.05 -1.00
C ILE A 84 -29.50 9.45 -0.95
N ILE A 85 -28.73 10.50 -1.23
CA ILE A 85 -29.19 11.90 -1.21
C ILE A 85 -30.33 12.12 -2.21
N ASN A 86 -30.26 11.49 -3.38
CA ASN A 86 -31.29 11.56 -4.43
C ASN A 86 -32.50 10.66 -4.15
N GLY A 87 -32.49 9.86 -3.07
CA GLY A 87 -33.58 8.96 -2.70
C GLY A 87 -33.69 7.69 -3.56
N GLU A 88 -32.66 7.34 -4.33
CA GLU A 88 -32.63 6.15 -5.19
C GLU A 88 -32.50 4.85 -4.39
N THR A 89 -31.89 4.92 -3.19
CA THR A 89 -31.75 3.79 -2.27
C THR A 89 -31.60 4.30 -0.84
N LYS A 90 -31.78 3.41 0.14
CA LYS A 90 -31.55 3.71 1.55
C LYS A 90 -30.28 3.03 2.07
N PRO A 91 -29.63 3.56 3.12
CA PRO A 91 -28.44 2.95 3.71
C PRO A 91 -28.64 1.48 4.11
N GLU A 92 -29.81 1.13 4.67
CA GLU A 92 -30.08 -0.22 5.17
C GLU A 92 -30.28 -1.28 4.08
N THR A 93 -30.53 -0.87 2.83
CA THR A 93 -30.71 -1.78 1.68
C THR A 93 -29.60 -1.68 0.65
N MET A 94 -28.70 -0.70 0.78
CA MET A 94 -27.59 -0.54 -0.15
C MET A 94 -26.55 -1.66 0.08
N PRO A 95 -26.15 -2.40 -0.96
CA PRO A 95 -25.08 -3.38 -0.82
C PRO A 95 -23.74 -2.74 -0.43
N ILE A 96 -22.97 -3.42 0.40
CA ILE A 96 -21.57 -3.06 0.66
C ILE A 96 -20.78 -3.31 -0.64
N GLU A 97 -19.99 -2.32 -1.05
CA GLU A 97 -19.14 -2.44 -2.23
C GLU A 97 -17.66 -2.56 -1.85
N SER A 98 -16.91 -3.37 -2.59
CA SER A 98 -15.44 -3.34 -2.60
C SER A 98 -14.95 -2.38 -3.69
N GLN A 99 -13.69 -1.95 -3.60
CA GLN A 99 -13.05 -1.21 -4.70
C GLN A 99 -13.11 -2.05 -5.98
N LYS A 100 -13.65 -1.48 -7.06
CA LYS A 100 -13.86 -2.19 -8.33
C LYS A 100 -12.57 -2.34 -9.15
N ASP A 101 -11.69 -1.35 -9.07
CA ASP A 101 -10.50 -1.27 -9.91
C ASP A 101 -9.24 -1.36 -9.04
N ASN A 102 -8.63 -2.55 -8.97
CA ASN A 102 -7.31 -2.72 -8.39
C ASN A 102 -6.28 -2.80 -9.52
N GLU A 103 -5.23 -2.02 -9.44
CA GLU A 103 -4.15 -1.98 -10.42
C GLU A 103 -2.85 -2.43 -9.77
N LEU A 104 -2.00 -3.12 -10.53
CA LEU A 104 -0.61 -3.33 -10.15
C LEU A 104 0.11 -1.98 -10.28
N VAL A 105 0.68 -1.49 -9.19
CA VAL A 105 1.48 -0.26 -9.17
C VAL A 105 2.88 -0.61 -8.72
N ILE A 106 3.89 -0.13 -9.43
CA ILE A 106 5.31 -0.41 -9.14
C ILE A 106 6.09 0.89 -9.09
N ASN A 107 6.89 1.07 -8.03
CA ASN A 107 7.83 2.17 -7.87
C ASN A 107 9.19 1.79 -8.47
N VAL A 108 9.57 2.48 -9.55
CA VAL A 108 10.82 2.22 -10.27
C VAL A 108 12.03 2.61 -9.41
N ASP A 109 11.95 3.72 -8.71
CA ASP A 109 13.05 4.26 -7.91
C ASP A 109 13.33 3.37 -6.69
N ALA A 110 12.27 2.84 -6.07
CA ALA A 110 12.39 1.84 -5.01
C ALA A 110 13.00 0.53 -5.53
N ALA A 111 12.61 0.08 -6.74
CA ALA A 111 13.19 -1.10 -7.36
C ALA A 111 14.70 -0.91 -7.59
N GLU A 112 15.12 0.25 -8.11
CA GLU A 112 16.53 0.59 -8.30
C GLU A 112 17.30 0.64 -6.97
N ALA A 113 16.77 1.36 -5.98
CA ALA A 113 17.39 1.50 -4.66
C ALA A 113 17.59 0.13 -3.95
N MET A 114 16.66 -0.80 -4.16
CA MET A 114 16.68 -2.14 -3.56
C MET A 114 17.37 -3.18 -4.46
N GLY A 115 17.82 -2.82 -5.67
CA GLY A 115 18.48 -3.72 -6.60
C GLY A 115 17.56 -4.79 -7.20
N ILE A 116 16.26 -4.50 -7.32
CA ILE A 116 15.23 -5.37 -7.87
C ILE A 116 15.13 -5.14 -9.38
N THR A 117 15.27 -6.21 -10.17
CA THR A 117 14.92 -6.17 -11.59
C THR A 117 13.44 -6.51 -11.76
N ILE A 118 12.67 -5.61 -12.37
CA ILE A 118 11.25 -5.82 -12.63
C ILE A 118 11.10 -6.64 -13.92
N PRO A 119 10.40 -7.80 -13.89
CA PRO A 119 10.09 -8.58 -15.09
C PRO A 119 9.31 -7.77 -16.15
N GLU A 120 9.62 -7.98 -17.43
CA GLU A 120 8.97 -7.26 -18.55
C GLU A 120 7.46 -7.46 -18.59
N ASP A 121 6.97 -8.65 -18.25
CA ASP A 121 5.55 -8.97 -18.23
C ASP A 121 4.79 -8.24 -17.11
N LEU A 122 5.46 -7.88 -16.02
CA LEU A 122 4.92 -7.02 -14.96
C LEU A 122 4.97 -5.56 -15.37
N MET A 123 6.07 -5.10 -15.96
CA MET A 123 6.18 -3.73 -16.48
C MET A 123 5.07 -3.41 -17.49
N ALA A 124 4.69 -4.37 -18.33
CA ALA A 124 3.62 -4.20 -19.31
C ALA A 124 2.21 -4.08 -18.71
N LYS A 125 2.01 -4.51 -17.46
CA LYS A 125 0.70 -4.52 -16.77
C LYS A 125 0.61 -3.49 -15.64
N ALA A 126 1.74 -2.95 -15.21
CA ALA A 126 1.83 -2.08 -14.05
C ALA A 126 1.67 -0.61 -14.42
N THR A 127 1.00 0.14 -13.55
CA THR A 127 1.15 1.59 -13.48
C THR A 127 2.49 1.88 -12.81
N MET A 128 3.41 2.48 -13.55
CA MET A 128 4.74 2.82 -13.03
C MET A 128 4.71 4.18 -12.35
N VAL A 129 5.31 4.27 -11.17
CA VAL A 129 5.46 5.52 -10.42
C VAL A 129 6.92 5.77 -10.07
N HIS A 130 7.23 7.04 -9.90
CA HIS A 130 8.53 7.55 -9.46
C HIS A 130 8.30 8.41 -8.22
N ASN A 131 9.30 8.48 -7.35
CA ASN A 131 9.31 9.39 -6.22
C ASN A 131 9.39 10.83 -6.76
N GLN A 132 8.58 11.72 -6.20
CA GLN A 132 8.62 13.16 -6.54
C GLN A 132 9.84 13.86 -5.95
#